data_AF-A0A0G4F293-F1
#
_entry.id   AF-A0A0G4F293-F1
#
_cell.length_a   1.000
_cell.length_b   1.000
_cell.length_c   1.000
_cell.angle_alpha   90.00
_cell.angle_beta   90.00
_cell.angle_gamma   90.00
#
_symmetry.space_group_name_H-M   'P 1'
#
loop_
_entity.id
_entity.type
_entity.pdbx_description
1 polymer ?
#
loop_
_entity_poly.entity_id
_entity_poly.type
_entity_poly.pdbx_seq_one_letter_code
_entity_poly.pdbx_strand_id
1 'polypeptide(L)'
;MEAANVRFRDSLTELKWKCIHFKNGCAFNGTKKDLEKHLKDECEQHEMGCPFQGCEEKCSRNDIAQHKKECPFRPVSCQYCKKRPSAPRKW
;
A
#
# COMPACT_ATOMS: atom_id res chain seq x y z
N MET A 1 18.07 17.28 -36.12
CA MET A 1 18.57 17.75 -34.81
C MET A 1 18.29 16.65 -33.79
N GLU A 2 19.07 15.57 -33.72
CA GLU A 2 18.71 14.40 -32.89
C GLU A 2 19.93 13.68 -32.30
N ALA A 3 20.72 14.36 -31.47
CA ALA A 3 21.82 13.70 -30.73
C ALA A 3 22.12 14.29 -29.34
N ALA A 4 21.26 15.16 -28.80
CA ALA A 4 21.52 15.82 -27.51
C ALA A 4 20.84 15.14 -26.30
N ASN A 5 19.82 14.31 -26.51
CA ASN A 5 19.01 13.74 -25.42
C ASN A 5 19.39 12.31 -24.99
N VAL A 6 20.36 11.67 -25.65
CA VAL A 6 20.78 10.30 -25.30
C VAL A 6 21.67 10.29 -24.04
N ARG A 7 22.53 11.30 -23.87
CA ARG A 7 23.49 11.37 -22.75
C ARG A 7 22.82 11.60 -21.39
N PHE A 8 21.72 12.35 -21.35
CA PHE A 8 21.00 12.63 -20.11
C PHE A 8 20.22 11.42 -19.57
N ARG A 9 19.78 10.50 -20.44
CA ARG A 9 19.03 9.31 -19.99
C ARG A 9 19.92 8.30 -19.25
N ASP A 10 21.20 8.21 -19.63
CA ASP A 10 22.16 7.28 -19.04
C ASP A 10 22.61 7.73 -17.63
N SER A 11 22.74 9.03 -17.40
CA SER A 11 23.07 9.57 -16.07
C SER A 11 21.92 9.41 -15.06
N LEU A 12 20.68 9.25 -15.53
CA LEU A 12 19.52 9.02 -14.66
C LEU A 12 19.45 7.59 -14.11
N THR A 13 20.12 6.63 -14.75
CA THR A 13 20.14 5.23 -14.27
C THR A 13 20.98 5.01 -13.02
N GLU A 14 21.99 5.86 -12.77
CA GLU A 14 22.81 5.77 -11.55
C GLU A 14 22.16 6.43 -10.33
N LEU A 15 21.07 7.18 -10.52
CA LEU A 15 20.37 7.84 -9.43
C LEU A 15 19.60 6.82 -8.59
N LYS A 16 19.98 6.72 -7.32
CA LYS A 16 19.25 5.95 -6.31
C LYS A 16 18.12 6.81 -5.73
N TRP A 17 16.90 6.36 -5.95
CA TRP A 17 15.68 6.96 -5.44
C TRP A 17 15.38 6.43 -4.04
N LYS A 18 14.99 7.34 -3.14
CA LYS A 18 14.49 7.00 -1.80
C LYS A 18 12.97 6.93 -1.83
N CYS A 19 12.41 6.12 -0.95
CA CYS A 19 10.95 6.04 -0.80
C CYS A 19 10.38 7.36 -0.27
N ILE A 20 9.17 7.72 -0.71
CA ILE A 20 8.44 8.89 -0.19
C ILE A 20 8.13 8.74 1.31
N HIS A 21 7.96 7.50 1.78
CA HIS A 21 7.74 7.15 3.18
C HIS A 21 9.04 7.04 3.98
N PHE A 22 10.19 7.52 3.45
CA PHE A 22 11.45 7.55 4.18
C PHE A 22 11.34 8.33 5.50
N LYS A 23 10.53 9.39 5.53
CA LYS A 23 10.21 10.14 6.76
C LYS A 23 9.44 9.31 7.80
N ASN A 24 8.67 8.32 7.38
CA ASN A 24 7.97 7.37 8.25
C ASN A 24 8.85 6.16 8.63
N GLY A 25 10.14 6.17 8.27
CA GLY A 25 11.08 5.08 8.62
C GLY A 25 11.26 4.01 7.55
N CYS A 26 10.78 4.22 6.32
CA CYS A 26 11.08 3.31 5.23
C CYS A 26 12.54 3.46 4.76
N ALA A 27 13.38 2.42 4.93
CA ALA A 27 14.80 2.44 4.56
C ALA A 27 15.08 2.17 3.07
N PHE A 28 14.04 2.07 2.23
CA PHE A 28 14.17 1.72 0.83
C PHE A 28 15.01 2.73 0.04
N ASN A 29 15.97 2.21 -0.72
CA ASN A 29 16.82 2.94 -1.64
C ASN A 29 17.12 2.06 -2.86
N GLY A 30 16.80 2.53 -4.06
CA GLY A 30 16.88 1.70 -5.26
C GLY A 30 16.74 2.49 -6.55
N THR A 31 16.60 1.81 -7.68
CA THR A 31 16.31 2.49 -8.96
C THR A 31 14.84 2.92 -9.02
N LYS A 32 14.48 3.75 -10.00
CA LYS A 32 13.07 4.15 -10.20
C LYS A 32 12.13 2.94 -10.33
N LYS A 33 12.51 1.93 -11.13
CA LYS A 33 11.71 0.70 -11.32
C LYS A 33 11.49 -0.04 -10.01
N ASP A 34 12.54 -0.13 -9.20
CA ASP A 34 12.51 -0.79 -7.91
C ASP A 34 11.62 0.00 -6.93
N LEU A 35 11.68 1.33 -6.94
CA LEU A 35 10.80 2.19 -6.16
C LEU A 35 9.33 2.00 -6.54
N GLU A 36 9.02 1.93 -7.84
CA GLU A 36 7.65 1.71 -8.32
C GLU A 36 7.10 0.35 -7.84
N LYS A 37 7.91 -0.70 -7.90
CA LYS A 37 7.56 -2.03 -7.37
C LYS A 37 7.40 -2.01 -5.84
N HIS A 38 8.33 -1.35 -5.15
CA HIS A 38 8.31 -1.19 -3.70
C HIS A 38 7.05 -0.48 -3.23
N LEU A 39 6.69 0.67 -3.82
CA LEU A 39 5.48 1.40 -3.44
C LEU A 39 4.21 0.58 -3.66
N LYS A 40 4.20 -0.26 -4.71
CA LYS A 40 3.03 -1.09 -5.04
C LYS A 40 2.82 -2.23 -4.02
N ASP A 41 3.86 -3.00 -3.70
CA ASP A 41 3.70 -4.25 -2.94
C ASP A 41 4.54 -4.36 -1.66
N GLU A 42 5.68 -3.67 -1.59
CA GLU A 42 6.70 -3.96 -0.55
C GLU A 42 6.76 -2.88 0.54
N CYS A 43 6.21 -1.69 0.28
CA CYS A 43 6.28 -0.59 1.21
C CYS A 43 5.35 -0.82 2.39
N GLU A 44 5.95 -1.11 3.55
CA GLU A 44 5.27 -1.37 4.83
C GLU A 44 4.57 -0.12 5.38
N GLN A 45 5.11 1.05 5.06
CA GLN A 45 4.57 2.36 5.42
C GLN A 45 3.55 2.88 4.42
N HIS A 46 3.25 2.12 3.37
CA HIS A 46 2.23 2.52 2.41
C HIS A 46 0.86 2.50 3.08
N GLU A 47 0.19 3.64 3.05
CA GLU A 47 -1.15 3.78 3.59
C GLU A 47 -2.15 3.13 2.63
N MET A 48 -2.89 2.17 3.16
CA MET A 48 -3.92 1.43 2.44
C MET A 48 -5.24 1.53 3.19
N GLY A 49 -6.33 1.64 2.44
CA GLY A 49 -7.67 1.64 3.02
C GLY A 49 -8.01 0.27 3.61
N CYS A 50 -8.81 0.28 4.68
CA CYS A 50 -9.32 -0.95 5.25
C CYS A 50 -10.17 -1.74 4.23
N PRO A 51 -9.95 -3.06 4.05
CA PRO A 51 -10.75 -3.85 3.13
C PRO A 51 -12.16 -4.17 3.66
N PHE A 52 -12.47 -3.80 4.90
CA PHE A 52 -13.79 -4.03 5.48
C PHE A 52 -14.78 -2.96 5.04
N GLN A 53 -15.95 -3.40 4.60
CA GLN A 53 -17.03 -2.54 4.15
C GLN A 53 -17.51 -1.65 5.31
N GLY A 54 -17.47 -0.34 5.12
CA GLY A 54 -17.87 0.66 6.12
C GLY A 54 -16.70 1.24 6.93
N CYS A 55 -15.49 0.69 6.82
CA CYS A 55 -14.32 1.28 7.45
C CYS A 55 -13.61 2.24 6.47
N GLU A 56 -13.63 3.54 6.80
CA GLU A 56 -12.94 4.59 6.03
C GLU A 56 -11.52 4.89 6.55
N GLU A 57 -11.06 4.12 7.54
CA GLU A 57 -9.72 4.28 8.10
C GLU A 57 -8.64 3.83 7.11
N LYS A 58 -7.60 4.65 7.04
CA LYS A 58 -6.37 4.35 6.31
C LYS A 58 -5.33 3.91 7.32
N CYS A 59 -4.76 2.73 7.09
CA CYS A 59 -3.71 2.18 7.94
C CYS A 59 -2.49 1.87 7.09
N SER A 60 -1.31 1.94 7.68
CA SER A 60 -0.09 1.49 7.00
C SER A 60 -0.16 -0.01 6.74
N ARG A 61 0.50 -0.51 5.69
CA ARG A 61 0.54 -1.96 5.38
C ARG A 61 1.06 -2.80 6.55
N ASN A 62 1.93 -2.28 7.40
CA ASN A 62 2.36 -2.96 8.61
C ASN A 62 1.23 -3.03 9.67
N ASP A 63 0.49 -1.94 9.83
CA ASP A 63 -0.56 -1.79 10.84
C ASP A 63 -1.90 -2.42 10.42
N ILE A 64 -2.17 -2.54 9.11
CA ILE A 64 -3.43 -3.07 8.59
C ILE A 64 -3.75 -4.48 9.11
N ALA A 65 -2.72 -5.29 9.37
CA ALA A 65 -2.88 -6.63 9.94
C ALA A 65 -3.37 -6.59 11.39
N GLN A 66 -2.92 -5.59 12.16
CA GLN A 66 -3.40 -5.32 13.51
C GLN A 66 -4.78 -4.68 13.47
N HIS A 67 -4.96 -3.60 12.71
CA HIS A 67 -6.26 -2.95 12.51
C HIS A 67 -7.34 -3.98 12.12
N LYS A 68 -7.04 -4.93 11.23
CA LYS A 68 -8.01 -5.97 10.85
C LYS A 68 -8.55 -6.81 12.02
N LYS A 69 -7.79 -6.96 13.10
CA LYS A 69 -8.20 -7.71 14.28
C LYS A 69 -9.13 -6.89 15.16
N GLU A 70 -8.86 -5.60 15.28
CA GLU A 70 -9.54 -4.63 16.14
C GLU A 70 -10.65 -3.85 15.42
N CYS A 71 -10.72 -3.94 14.09
CA CYS A 71 -11.63 -3.15 13.28
C CYS A 71 -13.09 -3.41 13.67
N PRO A 72 -13.87 -2.36 13.98
CA PRO A 72 -15.28 -2.51 14.36
C PRO A 72 -16.15 -3.02 13.20
N PHE A 73 -15.72 -2.81 11.95
CA PHE A 73 -16.40 -3.28 10.73
C PHE A 73 -16.01 -4.71 10.33
N ARG A 74 -15.21 -5.39 11.16
CA ARG A 74 -14.81 -6.78 10.92
C ARG A 74 -16.06 -7.68 10.86
N PRO A 75 -16.23 -8.49 9.80
CA PRO A 75 -17.34 -9.42 9.71
C PRO A 75 -17.17 -10.55 10.73
N VAL A 76 -18.02 -10.56 11.75
CA VAL A 76 -18.11 -11.65 12.74
C VAL A 76 -19.27 -12.58 12.41
N SER A 77 -19.02 -13.88 12.48
CA SER A 77 -20.07 -14.89 12.32
C SER A 77 -20.86 -15.03 13.61
N CYS A 78 -22.19 -14.94 13.48
CA CYS A 78 -23.14 -15.24 14.55
C CYS A 78 -22.91 -16.66 15.11
N GLN A 79 -22.58 -16.78 16.40
CA GLN A 79 -22.28 -18.06 17.04
C GLN A 79 -23.49 -19.01 17.09
N TYR A 80 -24.71 -18.47 17.08
CA TYR A 80 -25.95 -19.25 17.15
C TYR A 80 -26.48 -19.68 15.77
N CYS A 81 -26.29 -18.83 14.76
CA CYS A 81 -26.89 -19.01 13.46
C CYS A 81 -25.89 -19.37 12.35
N LYS A 82 -24.57 -19.32 12.63
CA LYS A 82 -23.43 -19.61 11.73
C LYS A 82 -23.46 -18.90 10.36
N LYS A 83 -24.41 -17.99 10.13
CA LYS A 83 -24.49 -17.18 8.92
C LYS A 83 -23.39 -16.13 8.96
N ARG A 84 -22.63 -16.02 7.86
CA ARG A 84 -21.75 -14.88 7.62
C ARG A 84 -22.61 -13.62 7.44
N PRO A 85 -22.16 -12.43 7.89
CA PRO A 85 -22.81 -11.19 7.52
C PRO A 85 -22.79 -11.09 5.99
N SER A 86 -23.97 -11.21 5.38
CA SER A 86 -24.14 -11.06 3.93
C SER A 86 -23.77 -9.62 3.57
N ALA A 87 -22.85 -9.44 2.61
CA ALA A 87 -22.54 -8.14 2.06
C ALA A 87 -23.85 -7.38 1.73
N PRO A 88 -23.91 -6.05 1.94
CA PRO A 88 -25.11 -5.29 1.63
C PRO A 88 -25.51 -5.55 0.18
N ARG A 89 -26.79 -5.91 -0.03
CA ARG A 89 -27.37 -5.96 -1.37
C ARG A 89 -27.29 -4.53 -1.88
N LYS A 90 -26.50 -4.30 -2.93
CA LYS A 90 -26.56 -3.08 -3.72
C LYS A 90 -27.92 -3.13 -4.43
N TRP A 91 -28.78 -2.15 -4.15
CA TRP A 91 -30.05 -1.95 -4.84
C TRP A 91 -29.78 -1.23 -6.17
#